data_AF-A0A9J5WK00-F1
#
_entry.id   AF-A0A9J5WK00-F1
#
_cell.length_a   1.000
_cell.length_b   1.000
_cell.length_c   1.000
_cell.angle_alpha   90.00
_cell.angle_beta   90.00
_cell.angle_gamma   90.00
#
_symmetry.space_group_name_H-M   'P 1'
#
loop_
_entity.id
_entity.type
_entity.pdbx_description
1 polymer ?
#
loop_
_entity_poly.entity_id
_entity_poly.type
_entity_poly.pdbx_seq_one_letter_code
_entity_poly.pdbx_strand_id
1 'polypeptide(L)'
;MDCENKESELRKFGSSRTSSASSSLRRRSLSLSLSLPKHLNDDDDDENESVSEAGDIGDRELQSNRYSGSGRLRLIGENAPEHGVVVPISEDTSGVTPVLPIKLISQPDHKKNDEKKEVPWVLEYTSCLLFLAVFGILGVLLRYGLQKLFGPGIVGATSDHSYMYLDLPSNMVGSFLMGWFGVVFKEDISRISSQLAIGLSTGFLGSLTTFSGWNQKMLELSVEGQWVFVVLGYLLGLFLVAYSIIFGIETAKGANWLYRRADMDSSNSGTDCHWRVDSCKCHLIVILILLLILASLWGMSIGLEVNEFSSGSPKAQLWLACIVGPFGVWIRWFLARLNGRGLGKSGLLKWVPFGTLIANVSAACIMAALATLKKAVNTETCDTVASGIQFGLLGCLSTVSTFIAEFHAMRGSKYPWRAYVYGLCTTLISFVLGTLIYSVPVWVENFN
;
A
#
# COMPACT_ATOMS: atom_id res chain seq x y z
N MET A 1 -44.55 -34.23 26.14
CA MET A 1 -45.26 -35.52 26.01
C MET A 1 -45.86 -35.56 24.61
N ASP A 2 -45.01 -35.96 23.68
CA ASP A 2 -45.17 -36.94 22.60
C ASP A 2 -46.54 -37.17 21.93
N CYS A 3 -46.54 -37.06 20.59
CA CYS A 3 -46.85 -38.11 19.58
C CYS A 3 -47.39 -37.43 18.31
N GLU A 4 -46.63 -37.33 17.21
CA GLU A 4 -46.34 -38.33 16.16
C GLU A 4 -47.53 -38.82 15.30
N ASN A 5 -47.37 -38.55 14.00
CA ASN A 5 -47.66 -39.36 12.80
C ASN A 5 -49.09 -39.83 12.45
N LYS A 6 -49.51 -39.52 11.20
CA LYS A 6 -49.57 -40.51 10.10
C LYS A 6 -49.96 -39.93 8.74
N GLU A 7 -49.20 -40.34 7.73
CA GLU A 7 -49.53 -40.30 6.30
C GLU A 7 -50.70 -41.22 5.94
N SER A 8 -51.44 -40.87 4.87
CA SER A 8 -51.60 -41.68 3.64
C SER A 8 -52.89 -41.31 2.90
N GLU A 9 -52.81 -41.03 1.59
CA GLU A 9 -53.41 -41.90 0.58
C GLU A 9 -53.14 -41.39 -0.84
N LEU A 10 -52.89 -42.39 -1.69
CA LEU A 10 -52.40 -42.35 -3.06
C LEU A 10 -53.57 -42.70 -3.98
N ARG A 11 -53.76 -42.00 -5.12
CA ARG A 11 -54.55 -42.53 -6.24
C ARG A 11 -53.70 -42.68 -7.50
N LYS A 12 -53.59 -43.94 -7.91
CA LYS A 12 -52.98 -44.46 -9.14
C LYS A 12 -53.89 -44.23 -10.37
N PHE A 13 -53.30 -44.09 -11.56
CA PHE A 13 -53.15 -45.13 -12.60
C PHE A 13 -53.13 -44.52 -14.03
N GLY A 14 -52.21 -45.00 -14.87
CA GLY A 14 -52.24 -44.77 -16.31
C GLY A 14 -50.91 -45.03 -17.02
N SER A 15 -50.56 -46.30 -17.21
CA SER A 15 -49.39 -46.79 -17.97
C SER A 15 -49.69 -46.85 -19.46
N SER A 16 -48.76 -46.47 -20.34
CA SER A 16 -48.16 -47.45 -21.28
C SER A 16 -47.17 -46.85 -22.31
N ARG A 17 -46.10 -47.64 -22.48
CA ARG A 17 -45.31 -47.94 -23.68
C ARG A 17 -44.06 -47.13 -24.05
N THR A 18 -43.05 -47.94 -24.29
CA THR A 18 -41.62 -47.76 -24.55
C THR A 18 -41.31 -47.55 -26.03
N SER A 19 -40.36 -46.68 -26.35
CA SER A 19 -39.43 -46.87 -27.47
C SER A 19 -38.17 -46.02 -27.28
N SER A 20 -37.03 -46.69 -27.31
CA SER A 20 -35.66 -46.18 -27.31
C SER A 20 -35.30 -45.39 -28.57
N ALA A 21 -34.55 -44.28 -28.45
CA ALA A 21 -33.34 -43.96 -29.24
C ALA A 21 -32.84 -42.52 -29.01
N SER A 22 -31.58 -42.42 -28.53
CA SER A 22 -30.51 -41.45 -28.83
C SER A 22 -30.76 -39.95 -29.09
N SER A 23 -30.05 -39.15 -28.26
CA SER A 23 -29.25 -37.94 -28.58
C SER A 23 -29.92 -36.66 -29.11
N SER A 24 -29.93 -35.60 -28.31
CA SER A 24 -28.85 -34.58 -28.27
C SER A 24 -29.30 -33.34 -27.49
N LEU A 25 -28.43 -32.89 -26.60
CA LEU A 25 -28.61 -31.75 -25.71
C LEU A 25 -28.44 -30.43 -26.47
N ARG A 26 -29.38 -29.49 -26.32
CA ARG A 26 -29.11 -28.05 -26.51
C ARG A 26 -29.86 -27.23 -25.46
N ARG A 27 -29.22 -27.01 -24.31
CA ARG A 27 -29.66 -26.04 -23.30
C ARG A 27 -29.49 -24.63 -23.87
N ARG A 28 -30.59 -23.89 -24.04
CA ARG A 28 -30.59 -22.44 -24.20
C ARG A 28 -30.52 -21.81 -22.81
N SER A 29 -29.39 -21.25 -22.44
CA SER A 29 -29.23 -20.35 -21.29
C SER A 29 -29.68 -18.94 -21.69
N LEU A 30 -30.69 -18.41 -21.01
CA LEU A 30 -31.10 -17.01 -21.08
C LEU A 30 -30.06 -16.15 -20.32
N SER A 31 -29.28 -15.35 -21.03
CA SER A 31 -28.42 -14.32 -20.45
C SER A 31 -29.21 -13.01 -20.31
N LEU A 32 -29.57 -12.66 -19.08
CA LEU A 32 -30.04 -11.32 -18.73
C LEU A 32 -28.82 -10.38 -18.66
N SER A 33 -28.58 -9.62 -19.73
CA SER A 33 -27.61 -8.52 -19.73
C SER A 33 -28.27 -7.28 -19.13
N LEU A 34 -28.08 -7.06 -17.84
CA LEU A 34 -28.41 -5.80 -17.18
C LEU A 34 -27.33 -4.76 -17.57
N SER A 35 -27.61 -3.96 -18.60
CA SER A 35 -26.78 -2.82 -18.97
C SER A 35 -26.96 -1.70 -17.94
N LEU A 36 -26.08 -1.64 -16.95
CA LEU A 36 -26.00 -0.54 -15.99
C LEU A 36 -25.46 0.72 -16.70
N PRO A 37 -25.96 1.94 -16.40
CA PRO A 37 -25.52 3.16 -17.10
C PRO A 37 -24.02 3.41 -16.91
N LYS A 38 -23.30 3.58 -18.03
CA LYS A 38 -21.84 3.79 -18.07
C LYS A 38 -21.35 4.94 -17.18
N HIS A 39 -22.16 5.98 -17.01
CA HIS A 39 -21.83 7.17 -16.21
C HIS A 39 -21.70 6.90 -14.70
N LEU A 40 -22.39 5.87 -14.16
CA LEU A 40 -22.25 5.51 -12.73
C LEU A 40 -20.95 4.76 -12.46
N ASN A 41 -20.43 4.01 -13.44
CA ASN A 41 -19.21 3.23 -13.28
C ASN A 41 -17.96 4.09 -13.39
N ASP A 42 -17.97 5.12 -14.23
CA ASP A 42 -16.81 6.02 -14.41
C ASP A 42 -16.54 6.83 -13.13
N ASP A 43 -17.59 7.43 -12.52
CA ASP A 43 -17.47 8.18 -11.26
C ASP A 43 -17.00 7.28 -10.09
N ASP A 44 -17.53 6.06 -10.00
CA ASP A 44 -17.13 5.12 -8.95
C ASP A 44 -15.70 4.59 -9.19
N ASP A 45 -15.23 4.45 -10.43
CA ASP A 45 -13.88 4.01 -10.76
C ASP A 45 -12.82 5.10 -10.46
N ASP A 46 -13.09 6.36 -10.79
CA ASP A 46 -12.23 7.50 -10.44
C ASP A 46 -12.08 7.65 -8.90
N GLU A 47 -13.16 7.46 -8.15
CA GLU A 47 -13.09 7.45 -6.67
C GLU A 47 -12.25 6.29 -6.14
N ASN A 48 -12.39 5.08 -6.69
CA ASN A 48 -11.61 3.92 -6.25
C ASN A 48 -10.11 4.09 -6.53
N GLU A 49 -9.77 4.73 -7.65
CA GLU A 49 -8.39 5.09 -7.97
C GLU A 49 -7.85 6.11 -6.96
N SER A 50 -8.62 7.17 -6.64
CA SER A 50 -8.22 8.17 -5.64
C SER A 50 -7.94 7.60 -4.25
N VAL A 51 -8.73 6.61 -3.80
CA VAL A 51 -8.51 5.91 -2.53
C VAL A 51 -7.20 5.12 -2.55
N SER A 52 -6.90 4.48 -3.68
CA SER A 52 -5.68 3.69 -3.83
C SER A 52 -4.44 4.57 -3.94
N GLU A 53 -4.54 5.72 -4.60
CA GLU A 53 -3.48 6.72 -4.74
C GLU A 53 -3.18 7.49 -3.46
N ALA A 54 -4.17 7.61 -2.55
CA ALA A 54 -3.94 8.13 -1.21
C ALA A 54 -3.07 7.18 -0.37
N GLY A 55 -3.12 5.88 -0.68
CA GLY A 55 -2.23 4.85 -0.14
C GLY A 55 -0.97 4.63 -0.98
N ASP A 56 -0.43 3.42 -0.89
CA ASP A 56 0.68 2.95 -1.74
C ASP A 56 0.12 2.14 -2.91
N ILE A 57 0.60 2.39 -4.13
CA ILE A 57 0.24 1.63 -5.34
C ILE A 57 1.39 0.76 -5.88
N GLY A 58 2.50 0.67 -5.14
CA GLY A 58 3.64 -0.16 -5.47
C GLY A 58 4.44 0.37 -6.66
N ASP A 59 4.80 -0.53 -7.58
CA ASP A 59 5.58 -0.21 -8.78
C ASP A 59 4.79 0.57 -9.85
N ARG A 60 3.48 0.69 -9.68
CA ARG A 60 2.60 1.48 -10.57
C ARG A 60 2.94 2.97 -10.54
N GLU A 61 3.43 3.48 -9.41
CA GLU A 61 3.84 4.89 -9.25
C GLU A 61 5.04 5.24 -10.15
N LEU A 62 5.89 4.26 -10.48
CA LEU A 62 7.00 4.46 -11.41
C LEU A 62 6.52 4.47 -12.88
N GLN A 63 5.39 3.85 -13.18
CA GLN A 63 4.84 3.77 -14.54
C GLN A 63 3.98 4.98 -14.92
N SER A 64 3.25 5.56 -13.96
CA SER A 64 2.39 6.75 -14.18
C SER A 64 3.17 7.99 -14.62
N ASN A 65 4.39 8.15 -14.09
CA ASN A 65 5.31 9.24 -14.48
C ASN A 65 5.82 9.13 -15.92
N ARG A 66 5.87 7.93 -16.49
CA ARG A 66 6.31 7.72 -17.88
C ARG A 66 5.25 8.16 -18.89
N TYR A 67 3.97 8.01 -18.57
CA TYR A 67 2.87 8.40 -19.44
C TYR A 67 2.47 9.87 -19.30
N SER A 68 2.72 10.51 -18.16
CA SER A 68 2.36 11.93 -17.94
C SER A 68 3.21 12.94 -18.75
N GLY A 69 4.30 12.49 -19.38
CA GLY A 69 5.11 13.31 -20.31
C GLY A 69 4.60 13.38 -21.75
N SER A 70 3.64 12.52 -22.11
CA SER A 70 2.94 12.57 -23.40
C SER A 70 1.49 12.93 -23.10
N GLY A 71 1.02 14.11 -23.53
CA GLY A 71 -0.25 14.68 -23.13
C GLY A 71 -1.39 13.66 -23.11
N ARG A 72 -2.21 13.68 -22.03
CA ARG A 72 -3.44 12.90 -21.83
C ARG A 72 -4.15 12.60 -23.16
N LEU A 73 -3.83 11.47 -23.78
CA LEU A 73 -4.57 11.00 -24.94
C LEU A 73 -5.77 10.23 -24.38
N ARG A 74 -6.92 10.91 -24.32
CA ARG A 74 -8.21 10.24 -24.12
C ARG A 74 -8.35 9.19 -25.21
N LEU A 75 -8.22 7.92 -24.85
CA LEU A 75 -8.62 6.80 -25.69
C LEU A 75 -10.16 6.77 -25.74
N ILE A 76 -10.73 7.55 -26.64
CA ILE A 76 -12.09 7.33 -27.14
C ILE A 76 -12.02 6.03 -27.94
N GLY A 77 -12.75 5.02 -27.46
CA GLY A 77 -12.70 3.65 -27.96
C GLY A 77 -12.96 3.51 -29.45
N GLU A 78 -12.21 2.57 -30.04
CA GLU A 78 -12.41 2.03 -31.38
C GLU A 78 -13.80 1.38 -31.46
N ASN A 79 -14.68 1.98 -32.26
CA ASN A 79 -15.82 1.27 -32.83
C ASN A 79 -15.48 0.91 -34.27
N ALA A 80 -15.09 -0.34 -34.49
CA ALA A 80 -15.09 -0.94 -35.82
C ALA A 80 -16.54 -1.29 -36.24
N PRO A 81 -16.96 -1.03 -37.49
CA PRO A 81 -18.06 -1.75 -38.10
C PRO A 81 -17.56 -2.71 -39.19
N GLU A 82 -17.98 -3.96 -39.08
CA GLU A 82 -17.87 -4.99 -40.11
C GLU A 82 -18.88 -4.74 -41.26
N HIS A 83 -18.39 -5.02 -42.47
CA HIS A 83 -19.10 -5.43 -43.70
C HIS A 83 -20.13 -4.51 -44.40
N GLY A 84 -19.80 -4.20 -45.66
CA GLY A 84 -20.74 -3.75 -46.69
C GLY A 84 -20.04 -3.49 -48.03
N VAL A 85 -19.79 -4.56 -48.80
CA VAL A 85 -19.32 -4.51 -50.19
C VAL A 85 -20.41 -3.91 -51.08
N VAL A 86 -20.16 -2.76 -51.73
CA VAL A 86 -20.76 -2.38 -53.02
C VAL A 86 -19.80 -1.45 -53.79
N VAL A 87 -19.44 -1.88 -55.00
CA VAL A 87 -18.70 -1.12 -56.04
C VAL A 87 -19.72 -0.37 -56.91
N PRO A 88 -19.41 0.85 -57.41
CA PRO A 88 -19.33 1.00 -58.87
C PRO A 88 -18.21 1.97 -59.37
N ILE A 89 -17.41 1.43 -60.30
CA ILE A 89 -16.94 1.92 -61.62
C ILE A 89 -16.77 3.44 -61.89
N SER A 90 -15.57 3.78 -62.41
CA SER A 90 -15.12 5.05 -63.02
C SER A 90 -15.76 5.36 -64.38
N GLU A 91 -15.88 6.66 -64.69
CA GLU A 91 -15.64 7.23 -66.04
C GLU A 91 -14.95 8.61 -65.91
N ASP A 92 -13.90 8.78 -66.73
CA ASP A 92 -13.00 9.94 -66.85
C ASP A 92 -13.65 11.18 -67.51
N THR A 93 -13.04 12.37 -67.38
CA THR A 93 -12.44 13.11 -68.52
C THR A 93 -11.85 14.48 -68.12
N SER A 94 -10.52 14.56 -68.32
CA SER A 94 -9.64 15.66 -68.80
C SER A 94 -9.36 16.96 -68.03
N GLY A 95 -8.06 17.31 -67.97
CA GLY A 95 -7.62 18.72 -67.85
C GLY A 95 -6.22 19.06 -67.31
N VAL A 96 -5.15 18.63 -68.00
CA VAL A 96 -3.80 19.30 -68.08
C VAL A 96 -2.74 19.05 -66.98
N THR A 97 -1.52 18.81 -67.50
CA THR A 97 -0.27 18.21 -66.98
C THR A 97 0.77 19.24 -66.41
N PRO A 98 1.94 18.79 -65.88
CA PRO A 98 2.59 19.35 -64.69
C PRO A 98 3.90 20.13 -64.96
N VAL A 99 4.43 20.83 -63.92
CA VAL A 99 5.86 21.20 -63.82
C VAL A 99 6.34 20.99 -62.37
N LEU A 100 7.37 20.16 -62.21
CA LEU A 100 8.09 19.82 -60.96
C LEU A 100 9.23 20.85 -60.68
N PRO A 101 9.99 20.77 -59.56
CA PRO A 101 10.08 21.82 -58.54
C PRO A 101 11.42 22.57 -58.55
N ILE A 102 11.41 23.81 -58.05
CA ILE A 102 12.65 24.57 -57.82
C ILE A 102 13.34 24.04 -56.56
N LYS A 103 14.53 23.50 -56.81
CA LYS A 103 15.55 23.05 -55.86
C LYS A 103 16.17 24.28 -55.20
N LEU A 104 15.84 24.57 -53.94
CA LEU A 104 16.60 25.51 -53.11
C LEU A 104 17.55 24.72 -52.19
N ILE A 105 18.81 25.11 -52.28
CA ILE A 105 19.99 24.48 -51.71
C ILE A 105 20.01 24.66 -50.18
N SER A 106 20.12 23.54 -49.49
CA SER A 106 20.71 23.26 -48.18
C SER A 106 21.32 24.41 -47.36
N GLN A 107 20.77 24.61 -46.15
CA GLN A 107 21.55 24.87 -44.94
C GLN A 107 21.40 23.65 -44.00
N PRO A 108 22.49 23.15 -43.39
CA PRO A 108 22.38 22.10 -42.39
C PRO A 108 21.95 22.75 -41.08
N ASP A 109 20.66 22.72 -40.77
CA ASP A 109 20.25 22.82 -39.38
C ASP A 109 20.79 21.58 -38.67
N HIS A 110 21.91 21.76 -37.98
CA HIS A 110 22.32 20.88 -36.89
C HIS A 110 21.26 20.96 -35.77
N LYS A 111 20.09 20.36 -36.00
CA LYS A 111 19.31 19.79 -34.92
C LYS A 111 20.14 18.64 -34.37
N LYS A 112 20.97 18.95 -33.37
CA LYS A 112 21.29 17.96 -32.36
C LYS A 112 19.94 17.48 -31.83
N ASN A 113 19.53 16.31 -32.31
CA ASN A 113 18.65 15.47 -31.53
C ASN A 113 19.40 15.27 -30.21
N ASP A 114 19.07 16.06 -29.20
CA ASP A 114 19.24 15.62 -27.82
C ASP A 114 18.31 14.41 -27.68
N GLU A 115 18.82 13.25 -28.10
CA GLU A 115 18.39 11.96 -27.59
C GLU A 115 18.54 12.07 -26.07
N LYS A 116 17.47 12.51 -25.39
CA LYS A 116 17.33 12.30 -23.96
C LYS A 116 17.44 10.79 -23.79
N LYS A 117 18.62 10.32 -23.40
CA LYS A 117 18.85 8.92 -23.02
C LYS A 117 17.90 8.64 -21.87
N GLU A 118 16.74 8.05 -22.19
CA GLU A 118 15.81 7.58 -21.20
C GLU A 118 16.59 6.70 -20.22
N VAL A 119 16.48 7.03 -18.93
CA VAL A 119 17.18 6.29 -17.88
C VAL A 119 16.68 4.84 -17.95
N PRO A 120 17.57 3.83 -17.93
CA PRO A 120 17.13 2.45 -17.96
C PRO A 120 16.17 2.16 -16.81
N TRP A 121 15.02 1.56 -17.10
CA TRP A 121 13.98 1.26 -16.09
C TRP A 121 14.53 0.47 -14.89
N VAL A 122 15.53 -0.39 -15.13
CA VAL A 122 16.23 -1.16 -14.10
C VAL A 122 16.91 -0.24 -13.08
N LEU A 123 17.47 0.88 -13.54
CA LEU A 123 18.17 1.83 -12.69
C LEU A 123 17.21 2.57 -11.77
N GLU A 124 16.07 3.02 -12.30
CA GLU A 124 15.00 3.66 -11.52
C GLU A 124 14.41 2.69 -10.49
N TYR A 125 14.13 1.46 -10.91
CA TYR A 125 13.60 0.41 -10.05
C TYR A 125 14.60 0.06 -8.93
N THR A 126 15.88 -0.09 -9.26
CA THR A 126 16.95 -0.35 -8.28
C THR A 126 17.08 0.80 -7.29
N SER A 127 17.08 2.06 -7.78
CA SER A 127 17.11 3.23 -6.91
C SER A 127 15.91 3.27 -5.96
N CYS A 128 14.71 2.93 -6.44
CA CYS A 128 13.51 2.86 -5.62
C CYS A 128 13.64 1.82 -4.49
N LEU A 129 14.13 0.61 -4.80
CA LEU A 129 14.36 -0.43 -3.78
C LEU A 129 15.39 0.01 -2.72
N LEU A 130 16.44 0.72 -3.14
CA LEU A 130 17.45 1.26 -2.22
C LEU A 130 16.88 2.36 -1.32
N PHE A 131 16.09 3.28 -1.88
CA PHE A 131 15.38 4.29 -1.11
C PHE A 131 14.46 3.64 -0.07
N LEU A 132 13.64 2.67 -0.48
CA LEU A 132 12.76 1.92 0.42
C LEU A 132 13.54 1.25 1.56
N ALA A 133 14.69 0.64 1.26
CA ALA A 133 15.52 -0.02 2.27
C ALA A 133 16.11 0.97 3.27
N VAL A 134 16.78 2.02 2.79
CA VAL A 134 17.43 3.03 3.65
C VAL A 134 16.39 3.73 4.54
N PHE A 135 15.32 4.25 3.93
CA PHE A 135 14.26 4.92 4.68
C PHE A 135 13.50 3.96 5.59
N GLY A 136 13.37 2.68 5.21
CA GLY A 136 12.82 1.64 6.06
C GLY A 136 13.60 1.47 7.37
N ILE A 137 14.93 1.38 7.29
CA ILE A 137 15.81 1.29 8.47
C ILE A 137 15.67 2.55 9.34
N LEU A 138 15.65 3.74 8.74
CA LEU A 138 15.46 4.98 9.47
C LEU A 138 14.10 5.02 10.20
N GLY A 139 13.04 4.48 9.58
CA GLY A 139 11.73 4.35 10.19
C GLY A 139 11.74 3.40 11.40
N VAL A 140 12.44 2.25 11.30
CA VAL A 140 12.62 1.31 12.43
C VAL A 140 13.34 1.98 13.60
N LEU A 141 14.43 2.69 13.33
CA LEU A 141 15.20 3.40 14.35
C LEU A 141 14.36 4.46 15.06
N LEU A 142 13.61 5.27 14.30
CA LEU A 142 12.74 6.29 14.90
C LEU A 142 11.60 5.66 15.68
N ARG A 143 11.00 4.56 15.20
CA ARG A 143 9.97 3.82 15.94
C ARG A 143 10.50 3.34 17.29
N TYR A 144 11.69 2.74 17.32
CA TYR A 144 12.32 2.32 18.57
C TYR A 144 12.62 3.50 19.50
N GLY A 145 13.13 4.60 18.94
CA GLY A 145 13.39 5.83 19.69
C GLY A 145 12.12 6.39 20.35
N LEU A 146 11.00 6.40 19.63
CA LEU A 146 9.71 6.85 20.16
C LEU A 146 9.16 5.91 21.23
N GLN A 147 9.29 4.59 21.06
CA GLN A 147 8.92 3.63 22.09
C GLN A 147 9.72 3.87 23.39
N LYS A 148 11.02 4.15 23.30
CA LYS A 148 11.86 4.45 24.48
C LYS A 148 11.52 5.81 25.11
N LEU A 149 11.27 6.83 24.28
CA LEU A 149 10.94 8.18 24.74
C LEU A 149 9.60 8.23 25.48
N PHE A 150 8.56 7.63 24.91
CA PHE A 150 7.20 7.68 25.48
C PHE A 150 6.90 6.54 26.45
N GLY A 151 7.70 5.49 26.44
CA GLY A 151 7.58 4.36 27.36
C GLY A 151 7.86 4.71 28.82
N PRO A 152 7.74 3.72 29.72
CA PRO A 152 7.76 3.92 31.17
C PRO A 152 9.07 4.49 31.73
N GLY A 153 10.17 4.37 30.99
CA GLY A 153 11.49 4.81 31.45
C GLY A 153 11.76 6.31 31.37
N ILE A 154 11.06 7.06 30.50
CA ILE A 154 11.33 8.49 30.28
C ILE A 154 10.08 9.33 30.53
N VAL A 155 9.13 9.36 29.59
CA VAL A 155 7.89 10.15 29.76
C VAL A 155 6.83 9.38 30.56
N GLY A 156 6.77 8.05 30.39
CA GLY A 156 5.77 7.21 31.05
C GLY A 156 4.34 7.39 30.57
N ALA A 157 4.15 7.90 29.34
CA ALA A 157 2.83 8.06 28.73
C ALA A 157 2.26 6.72 28.20
N THR A 158 3.13 5.79 27.81
CA THR A 158 2.74 4.47 27.30
C THR A 158 3.30 3.35 28.16
N SER A 159 2.62 2.20 28.15
CA SER A 159 3.00 1.03 28.97
C SER A 159 2.54 -0.26 28.31
N ASP A 160 3.20 -1.36 28.68
CA ASP A 160 2.85 -2.71 28.27
C ASP A 160 1.58 -3.25 28.94
N HIS A 161 1.09 -2.63 30.00
CA HIS A 161 -0.13 -3.05 30.70
C HIS A 161 -1.23 -1.99 30.62
N SER A 162 -1.26 -1.23 29.53
CA SER A 162 -2.21 -0.14 29.33
C SER A 162 -2.78 -0.17 27.91
N TYR A 163 -3.97 0.40 27.75
CA TYR A 163 -4.57 0.67 26.44
C TYR A 163 -3.73 1.66 25.60
N MET A 164 -2.87 2.46 26.25
CA MET A 164 -1.84 3.28 25.57
C MET A 164 -0.59 2.44 25.31
N TYR A 165 -0.65 1.64 24.25
CA TYR A 165 0.42 0.73 23.84
C TYR A 165 1.67 1.47 23.35
N LEU A 166 2.84 0.82 23.44
CA LEU A 166 4.14 1.44 23.15
C LEU A 166 4.27 1.98 21.72
N ASP A 167 3.61 1.36 20.73
CA ASP A 167 3.60 1.79 19.33
C ASP A 167 2.59 2.91 19.02
N LEU A 168 1.77 3.35 19.99
CA LEU A 168 0.79 4.40 19.74
C LEU A 168 1.43 5.73 19.29
N PRO A 169 2.51 6.24 19.94
CA PRO A 169 3.15 7.49 19.55
C PRO A 169 3.79 7.41 18.16
N SER A 170 4.44 6.29 17.83
CA SER A 170 5.02 6.09 16.50
C SER A 170 3.95 6.03 15.40
N ASN A 171 2.82 5.36 15.68
CA ASN A 171 1.66 5.33 14.79
C ASN A 171 1.04 6.72 14.58
N MET A 172 0.90 7.52 15.65
CA MET A 172 0.40 8.90 15.57
C MET A 172 1.34 9.81 14.78
N VAL A 173 2.64 9.80 15.10
CA VAL A 173 3.65 10.62 14.40
C VAL A 173 3.75 10.23 12.93
N GLY A 174 3.78 8.94 12.62
CA GLY A 174 3.81 8.48 11.23
C GLY A 174 2.57 8.86 10.44
N SER A 175 1.38 8.79 11.07
CA SER A 175 0.11 9.20 10.44
C SER A 175 0.04 10.71 10.22
N PHE A 176 0.55 11.51 11.18
CA PHE A 176 0.67 12.96 11.04
C PHE A 176 1.59 13.34 9.86
N LEU A 177 2.78 12.75 9.82
CA LEU A 177 3.74 13.00 8.74
C LEU A 177 3.25 12.46 7.39
N MET A 178 2.39 11.43 7.37
CA MET A 178 1.73 10.97 6.16
C MET A 178 0.80 12.04 5.58
N GLY A 179 0.11 12.81 6.44
CA GLY A 179 -0.65 13.99 6.00
C GLY A 179 0.22 15.06 5.34
N TRP A 180 1.44 15.27 5.83
CA TRP A 180 2.40 16.20 5.24
C TRP A 180 2.97 15.68 3.91
N PHE A 181 3.70 14.56 3.96
CA PHE A 181 4.51 14.09 2.84
C PHE A 181 3.74 13.18 1.87
N GLY A 182 2.77 12.43 2.37
CA GLY A 182 1.95 11.50 1.59
C GLY A 182 0.70 12.12 0.97
N VAL A 183 0.23 13.27 1.48
CA VAL A 183 -0.98 13.94 0.99
C VAL A 183 -0.68 15.33 0.45
N VAL A 184 -0.25 16.29 1.29
CA VAL A 184 -0.16 17.70 0.90
C VAL A 184 1.03 18.00 -0.01
N PHE A 185 2.23 17.50 0.32
CA PHE A 185 3.46 17.76 -0.43
C PHE A 185 3.85 16.62 -1.38
N LYS A 186 2.99 15.60 -1.57
CA LYS A 186 3.29 14.43 -2.41
C LYS A 186 3.72 14.84 -3.82
N GLU A 187 2.96 15.75 -4.45
CA GLU A 187 3.25 16.23 -5.81
C GLU A 187 4.58 17.00 -5.88
N ASP A 188 4.82 17.90 -4.93
CA ASP A 188 6.05 18.72 -4.89
C ASP A 188 7.30 17.84 -4.70
N ILE A 189 7.22 16.82 -3.83
CA ILE A 189 8.31 15.87 -3.60
C ILE A 189 8.49 14.98 -4.84
N SER A 190 7.40 14.53 -5.46
CA SER A 190 7.43 13.68 -6.66
C SER A 190 8.06 14.41 -7.86
N ARG A 191 7.84 15.73 -7.99
CA ARG A 191 8.52 16.58 -8.99
C ARG A 191 10.03 16.64 -8.82
N ILE A 192 10.54 16.56 -7.59
CA ILE A 192 11.98 16.51 -7.29
C ILE A 192 12.51 15.10 -7.58
N SER A 193 11.87 14.08 -7.01
CA SER A 193 12.16 12.66 -7.26
C SER A 193 11.01 11.79 -6.81
N SER A 194 10.44 11.02 -7.74
CA SER A 194 9.41 10.03 -7.43
C SER A 194 9.92 8.93 -6.49
N GLN A 195 11.18 8.52 -6.64
CA GLN A 195 11.80 7.52 -5.76
C GLN A 195 11.96 8.04 -4.32
N LEU A 196 12.22 9.34 -4.15
CA LEU A 196 12.26 9.98 -2.82
C LEU A 196 10.87 10.03 -2.18
N ALA A 197 9.84 10.39 -2.95
CA ALA A 197 8.46 10.39 -2.46
C ALA A 197 8.02 9.00 -1.97
N ILE A 198 8.34 7.94 -2.75
CA ILE A 198 8.09 6.54 -2.38
C ILE A 198 8.95 6.15 -1.16
N GLY A 199 10.22 6.53 -1.13
CA GLY A 199 11.11 6.27 0.01
C GLY A 199 10.61 6.87 1.32
N LEU A 200 10.13 8.12 1.30
CA LEU A 200 9.57 8.80 2.47
C LEU A 200 8.22 8.22 2.90
N SER A 201 7.27 8.09 1.98
CA SER A 201 5.91 7.60 2.29
C SER A 201 5.92 6.10 2.60
N THR A 202 6.22 5.27 1.61
CA THR A 202 6.22 3.81 1.75
C THR A 202 7.35 3.33 2.65
N GLY A 203 8.58 3.80 2.46
CA GLY A 203 9.74 3.31 3.21
C GLY A 203 9.72 3.77 4.67
N PHE A 204 9.92 5.06 4.88
CA PHE A 204 10.10 5.66 6.21
C PHE A 204 8.81 5.65 7.03
N LEU A 205 7.75 6.31 6.56
CA LEU A 205 6.50 6.42 7.32
C LEU A 205 5.80 5.07 7.45
N GLY A 206 5.91 4.22 6.43
CA GLY A 206 5.44 2.84 6.51
C GLY A 206 6.09 2.07 7.66
N SER A 207 7.43 2.13 7.77
CA SER A 207 8.22 1.41 8.78
C SER A 207 8.20 2.05 10.18
N LEU A 208 7.99 3.37 10.25
CA LEU A 208 7.80 4.10 11.49
C LEU A 208 6.53 3.64 12.22
N THR A 209 5.48 3.33 11.45
CA THR A 209 4.23 2.78 11.98
C THR A 209 4.23 1.26 12.01
N THR A 210 3.34 0.66 12.78
CA THR A 210 3.13 -0.79 12.76
C THR A 210 1.71 -1.14 13.20
N PHE A 211 1.01 -1.89 12.34
CA PHE A 211 -0.29 -2.45 12.66
C PHE A 211 -0.14 -3.80 13.36
N SER A 212 0.83 -4.62 12.95
CA SER A 212 1.09 -5.92 13.57
C SER A 212 1.46 -5.78 15.05
N GLY A 213 2.34 -4.82 15.40
CA GLY A 213 2.69 -4.52 16.79
C GLY A 213 1.50 -4.05 17.63
N TRP A 214 0.66 -3.17 17.06
CA TRP A 214 -0.60 -2.76 17.70
C TRP A 214 -1.52 -3.96 17.97
N ASN A 215 -1.76 -4.81 16.96
CA ASN A 215 -2.62 -5.99 17.10
C ASN A 215 -2.05 -7.01 18.09
N GLN A 216 -0.75 -7.29 18.04
CA GLN A 216 -0.09 -8.19 18.98
C GLN A 216 -0.26 -7.71 20.41
N LYS A 217 -0.18 -6.39 20.64
CA LYS A 217 -0.40 -5.86 21.98
C LYS A 217 -1.81 -6.07 22.49
N MET A 218 -2.81 -5.93 21.61
CA MET A 218 -4.19 -6.22 21.95
C MET A 218 -4.40 -7.71 22.28
N LEU A 219 -3.67 -8.61 21.61
CA LEU A 219 -3.69 -10.04 21.94
C LEU A 219 -3.10 -10.33 23.32
N GLU A 220 -1.96 -9.72 23.67
CA GLU A 220 -1.36 -9.86 25.00
C GLU A 220 -2.31 -9.42 26.11
N LEU A 221 -2.93 -8.25 25.98
CA LEU A 221 -3.94 -7.76 26.93
C LEU A 221 -5.17 -8.68 27.01
N SER A 222 -5.55 -9.32 25.91
CA SER A 222 -6.65 -10.31 25.89
C SER A 222 -6.31 -11.55 26.71
N VAL A 223 -5.05 -12.01 26.65
CA VAL A 223 -4.56 -13.15 27.43
C VAL A 223 -4.52 -12.83 28.91
N GLU A 224 -4.15 -11.60 29.28
CA GLU A 224 -4.18 -11.09 30.66
C GLU A 224 -5.62 -10.87 31.20
N GLY A 225 -6.66 -11.09 30.39
CA GLY A 225 -8.06 -10.88 30.77
C GLY A 225 -8.50 -9.42 30.79
N GLN A 226 -7.67 -8.50 30.30
CA GLN A 226 -7.92 -7.05 30.28
C GLN A 226 -8.76 -6.62 29.06
N TRP A 227 -9.92 -7.25 28.85
CA TRP A 227 -10.78 -7.05 27.68
C TRP A 227 -11.22 -5.60 27.46
N VAL A 228 -11.43 -4.83 28.54
CA VAL A 228 -11.75 -3.40 28.44
C VAL A 228 -10.59 -2.62 27.80
N PHE A 229 -9.34 -2.95 28.14
CA PHE A 229 -8.17 -2.31 27.53
C PHE A 229 -7.97 -2.72 26.08
N VAL A 230 -8.34 -3.94 25.71
CA VAL A 230 -8.38 -4.38 24.29
C VAL A 230 -9.32 -3.49 23.48
N VAL A 231 -10.57 -3.33 23.95
CA VAL A 231 -11.57 -2.51 23.26
C VAL A 231 -11.14 -1.04 23.20
N LEU A 232 -10.67 -0.49 24.33
CA LEU A 232 -10.17 0.89 24.38
C LEU A 232 -8.93 1.09 23.49
N GLY A 233 -8.03 0.12 23.45
CA GLY A 233 -6.81 0.19 22.64
C GLY A 233 -7.10 0.22 21.15
N TYR A 234 -8.09 -0.54 20.67
CA TYR A 234 -8.54 -0.43 19.28
C TYR A 234 -9.28 0.88 18.98
N LEU A 235 -10.21 1.28 19.85
CA LEU A 235 -11.02 2.48 19.63
C LEU A 235 -10.19 3.77 19.69
N LEU A 236 -9.40 3.94 20.76
CA LEU A 236 -8.54 5.10 20.94
C LEU A 236 -7.39 5.08 19.93
N GLY A 237 -6.80 3.91 19.66
CA GLY A 237 -5.77 3.79 18.63
C GLY A 237 -6.26 4.27 17.27
N LEU A 238 -7.42 3.79 16.80
CA LEU A 238 -8.01 4.23 15.53
C LEU A 238 -8.36 5.72 15.54
N PHE A 239 -8.99 6.23 16.61
CA PHE A 239 -9.38 7.64 16.70
C PHE A 239 -8.16 8.57 16.67
N LEU A 240 -7.12 8.25 17.44
CA LEU A 240 -5.92 9.08 17.54
C LEU A 240 -5.16 9.11 16.22
N VAL A 241 -4.94 7.97 15.55
CA VAL A 241 -4.24 7.95 14.27
C VAL A 241 -5.06 8.60 13.15
N ALA A 242 -6.40 8.42 13.16
CA ALA A 242 -7.31 9.10 12.23
C ALA A 242 -7.28 10.62 12.40
N TYR A 243 -7.22 11.10 13.64
CA TYR A 243 -7.08 12.52 13.92
C TYR A 243 -5.68 13.04 13.58
N SER A 244 -4.63 12.24 13.82
CA SER A 244 -3.24 12.62 13.51
C SER A 244 -3.04 12.95 12.03
N ILE A 245 -3.59 12.16 11.10
CA ILE A 245 -3.47 12.47 9.66
C ILE A 245 -4.23 13.74 9.28
N ILE A 246 -5.42 13.97 9.84
CA ILE A 246 -6.20 15.19 9.61
C ILE A 246 -5.41 16.41 10.09
N PHE A 247 -4.90 16.35 11.32
CA PHE A 247 -4.05 17.39 11.90
C PHE A 247 -2.78 17.63 11.07
N GLY A 248 -2.18 16.56 10.54
CA GLY A 248 -1.07 16.64 9.58
C GLY A 248 -1.44 17.42 8.32
N ILE A 249 -2.56 17.10 7.69
CA ILE A 249 -3.02 17.78 6.47
C ILE A 249 -3.30 19.27 6.75
N GLU A 250 -3.99 19.59 7.84
CA GLU A 250 -4.34 20.98 8.21
C GLU A 250 -3.09 21.83 8.46
N THR A 251 -2.14 21.31 9.23
CA THR A 251 -0.88 22.00 9.52
C THR A 251 0.00 22.14 8.27
N ALA A 252 0.05 21.13 7.41
CA ALA A 252 0.79 21.20 6.14
C ALA A 252 0.20 22.24 5.18
N LYS A 253 -1.14 22.33 5.07
CA LYS A 253 -1.80 23.38 4.28
C LYS A 253 -1.49 24.78 4.82
N GLY A 254 -1.51 24.94 6.14
CA GLY A 254 -1.09 26.19 6.79
C GLY A 254 0.35 26.57 6.47
N ALA A 255 1.27 25.61 6.53
CA ALA A 255 2.68 25.81 6.18
C ALA A 255 2.88 26.18 4.70
N ASN A 256 2.19 25.51 3.78
CA ASN A 256 2.23 25.81 2.35
C ASN A 256 1.68 27.22 2.06
N TRP A 257 0.60 27.62 2.74
CA TRP A 257 0.07 28.98 2.64
C TRP A 257 1.07 30.03 3.14
N LEU A 258 1.73 29.79 4.28
CA LEU A 258 2.79 30.68 4.80
C LEU A 258 3.97 30.79 3.84
N TYR A 259 4.42 29.67 3.28
CA TYR A 259 5.52 29.62 2.31
C TYR A 259 5.20 30.45 1.06
N ARG A 260 4.01 30.25 0.47
CA ARG A 260 3.57 31.03 -0.71
C ARG A 260 3.45 32.52 -0.41
N ARG A 261 2.99 32.88 0.79
CA ARG A 261 2.91 34.29 1.20
C ARG A 261 4.29 34.93 1.35
N ALA A 262 5.25 34.23 1.94
CA ALA A 262 6.63 34.70 2.05
C ALA A 262 7.34 34.81 0.68
N ASP A 263 7.04 33.89 -0.25
CA ASP A 263 7.58 33.92 -1.61
C ASP A 263 7.02 35.10 -2.44
N MET A 264 5.73 35.42 -2.28
CA MET A 264 5.13 36.61 -2.91
C MET A 264 5.73 37.93 -2.40
N ASP A 265 6.17 37.99 -1.13
CA ASP A 265 6.89 39.15 -0.59
C ASP A 265 8.36 39.22 -1.08
N SER A 266 8.89 38.12 -1.64
CA SER A 266 10.25 37.95 -2.16
C SER A 266 10.34 38.09 -3.69
N SER A 267 9.21 38.17 -4.42
CA SER A 267 9.20 38.20 -5.89
C SER A 267 9.59 39.57 -6.46
N ASN A 268 10.87 39.92 -6.38
CA ASN A 268 11.52 40.85 -7.31
C ASN A 268 12.82 40.29 -7.92
N SER A 269 13.14 39.02 -7.67
CA SER A 269 14.25 38.33 -8.32
C SER A 269 14.07 36.82 -8.21
N GLY A 270 13.89 36.10 -9.31
CA GLY A 270 13.86 34.64 -9.21
C GLY A 270 13.53 33.92 -10.50
N THR A 271 14.57 33.64 -11.28
CA THR A 271 14.66 32.58 -12.29
C THR A 271 14.12 31.24 -11.79
N ASP A 272 13.21 30.65 -12.57
CA ASP A 272 12.70 29.28 -12.41
C ASP A 272 13.84 28.27 -12.65
N CYS A 273 14.49 27.82 -11.58
CA CYS A 273 15.49 26.75 -11.64
C CYS A 273 14.78 25.40 -11.59
N HIS A 274 14.44 24.87 -12.76
CA HIS A 274 13.87 23.53 -12.91
C HIS A 274 14.91 22.45 -12.60
N TRP A 275 15.11 22.13 -11.32
CA TRP A 275 16.04 21.10 -10.83
C TRP A 275 15.45 19.70 -10.98
N ARG A 276 15.11 19.29 -12.22
CA ARG A 276 14.94 17.86 -12.52
C ARG A 276 16.32 17.26 -12.72
N VAL A 277 16.68 16.32 -11.86
CA VAL A 277 17.93 15.57 -11.90
C VAL A 277 17.85 14.50 -13.00
N ASP A 278 17.60 14.90 -14.26
CA ASP A 278 17.35 13.98 -15.39
C ASP A 278 18.64 13.42 -16.03
N SER A 279 19.80 13.58 -15.38
CA SER A 279 21.07 13.04 -15.90
C SER A 279 21.32 11.63 -15.40
N CYS A 280 21.51 10.66 -16.31
CA CYS A 280 21.88 9.27 -16.00
C CYS A 280 23.10 9.17 -15.05
N LYS A 281 24.07 10.08 -15.17
CA LYS A 281 25.21 10.19 -14.24
C LYS A 281 24.77 10.52 -12.81
N CYS A 282 23.80 11.41 -12.64
CA CYS A 282 23.27 11.77 -11.33
C CYS A 282 22.50 10.61 -10.70
N HIS A 283 21.71 9.85 -11.47
CA HIS A 283 21.06 8.62 -10.96
C HIS A 283 22.08 7.58 -10.49
N LEU A 284 23.18 7.39 -11.21
CA LEU A 284 24.27 6.50 -10.78
C LEU A 284 24.94 6.98 -9.49
N ILE A 285 25.18 8.29 -9.35
CA ILE A 285 25.72 8.89 -8.13
C ILE A 285 24.76 8.68 -6.96
N VAL A 286 23.45 8.92 -7.15
CA VAL A 286 22.43 8.70 -6.11
C VAL A 286 22.40 7.23 -5.68
N ILE A 287 22.42 6.29 -6.64
CA ILE A 287 22.48 4.86 -6.33
C ILE A 287 23.74 4.50 -5.56
N LEU A 288 24.90 5.03 -5.96
CA LEU A 288 26.16 4.80 -5.26
C LEU A 288 26.09 5.32 -3.81
N ILE A 289 25.57 6.53 -3.60
CA ILE A 289 25.39 7.11 -2.26
C ILE A 289 24.44 6.26 -1.43
N LEU A 290 23.29 5.85 -1.97
CA LEU A 290 22.32 5.01 -1.26
C LEU A 290 22.89 3.63 -0.93
N LEU A 291 23.67 3.03 -1.82
CA LEU A 291 24.38 1.77 -1.57
C LEU A 291 25.39 1.92 -0.44
N LEU A 292 26.17 3.00 -0.41
CA LEU A 292 27.12 3.28 0.66
C LEU A 292 26.42 3.48 2.00
N ILE A 293 25.30 4.22 2.03
CA ILE A 293 24.48 4.41 3.23
C ILE A 293 23.91 3.07 3.70
N LEU A 294 23.32 2.28 2.80
CA LEU A 294 22.74 0.99 3.14
C LEU A 294 23.80 0.00 3.65
N ALA A 295 24.95 -0.08 2.98
CA ALA A 295 26.06 -0.91 3.42
C ALA A 295 26.61 -0.47 4.78
N SER A 296 26.67 0.84 5.04
CA SER A 296 27.06 1.37 6.35
C SER A 296 26.04 1.02 7.44
N LEU A 297 24.74 1.19 7.17
CA LEU A 297 23.66 0.86 8.11
C LEU A 297 23.62 -0.64 8.43
N TRP A 298 23.73 -1.51 7.42
CA TRP A 298 23.80 -2.95 7.64
C TRP A 298 25.11 -3.37 8.30
N GLY A 299 26.26 -2.82 7.88
CA GLY A 299 27.55 -3.11 8.50
C GLY A 299 27.57 -2.74 9.99
N MET A 300 27.02 -1.57 10.34
CA MET A 300 26.86 -1.14 11.73
C MET A 300 25.91 -2.06 12.49
N SER A 301 24.76 -2.40 11.91
CA SER A 301 23.77 -3.27 12.56
C SER A 301 24.34 -4.68 12.80
N ILE A 302 25.03 -5.27 11.81
CA ILE A 302 25.67 -6.58 11.96
C ILE A 302 26.79 -6.52 13.00
N GLY A 303 27.63 -5.49 12.97
CA GLY A 303 28.73 -5.34 13.92
C GLY A 303 28.25 -5.18 15.36
N LEU A 304 27.21 -4.39 15.59
CA LEU A 304 26.62 -4.21 16.92
C LEU A 304 25.83 -5.44 17.37
N GLU A 305 25.14 -6.11 16.46
CA GLU A 305 24.44 -7.36 16.74
C GLU A 305 25.41 -8.44 17.22
N VAL A 306 26.53 -8.67 16.51
CA VAL A 306 27.52 -9.69 16.91
C VAL A 306 28.09 -9.42 18.31
N ASN A 307 28.21 -8.15 18.70
CA ASN A 307 28.71 -7.77 20.02
C ASN A 307 27.66 -7.90 21.13
N GLU A 308 26.39 -7.61 20.85
CA GLU A 308 25.31 -7.59 21.84
C GLU A 308 24.43 -8.85 21.83
N PHE A 309 24.55 -9.76 20.86
CA PHE A 309 23.69 -10.94 20.70
C PHE A 309 23.67 -11.85 21.94
N SER A 310 24.85 -12.10 22.51
CA SER A 310 25.01 -12.96 23.69
C SER A 310 24.39 -12.39 24.97
N SER A 311 23.93 -11.14 24.94
CA SER A 311 23.33 -10.45 26.10
C SER A 311 21.80 -10.42 26.07
N GLY A 312 21.17 -10.92 25.00
CA GLY A 312 19.71 -10.93 24.84
C GLY A 312 19.07 -9.55 24.93
N SER A 313 19.85 -8.48 24.73
CA SER A 313 19.41 -7.13 25.07
C SER A 313 18.37 -6.59 24.09
N PRO A 314 17.51 -5.65 24.51
CA PRO A 314 16.58 -4.95 23.60
C PRO A 314 17.28 -4.24 22.43
N LYS A 315 18.58 -3.94 22.59
CA LYS A 315 19.39 -3.34 21.53
C LYS A 315 19.80 -4.37 20.47
N ALA A 316 20.13 -5.60 20.85
CA ALA A 316 20.36 -6.69 19.89
C ALA A 316 19.10 -6.90 19.02
N GLN A 317 17.93 -6.98 19.65
CA GLN A 317 16.66 -7.06 18.94
C GLN A 317 16.47 -5.92 17.92
N LEU A 318 16.89 -4.69 18.26
CA LEU A 318 16.87 -3.54 17.34
C LEU A 318 17.83 -3.70 16.15
N TRP A 319 19.06 -4.13 16.39
CA TRP A 319 20.05 -4.28 15.32
C TRP A 319 19.65 -5.38 14.35
N LEU A 320 19.17 -6.51 14.87
CA LEU A 320 18.56 -7.55 14.04
C LEU A 320 17.38 -7.01 13.23
N ALA A 321 16.51 -6.22 13.87
CA ALA A 321 15.38 -5.59 13.19
C ALA A 321 15.80 -4.63 12.06
N CYS A 322 16.92 -3.92 12.20
CA CYS A 322 17.46 -3.05 11.14
C CYS A 322 18.01 -3.87 9.95
N ILE A 323 18.53 -5.07 10.19
CA ILE A 323 18.98 -5.98 9.13
C ILE A 323 17.76 -6.51 8.35
N VAL A 324 16.73 -6.98 9.05
CA VAL A 324 15.59 -7.66 8.41
C VAL A 324 14.44 -6.72 7.97
N GLY A 325 14.39 -5.50 8.50
CA GLY A 325 13.36 -4.49 8.22
C GLY A 325 13.16 -4.18 6.73
N PRO A 326 14.23 -3.96 5.93
CA PRO A 326 14.12 -3.72 4.49
C PRO A 326 13.30 -4.78 3.72
N PHE A 327 13.41 -6.05 4.10
CA PHE A 327 12.65 -7.12 3.44
C PHE A 327 11.14 -6.96 3.66
N GLY A 328 10.72 -6.56 4.87
CA GLY A 328 9.32 -6.25 5.17
C GLY A 328 8.78 -5.11 4.30
N VAL A 329 9.57 -4.04 4.16
CA VAL A 329 9.21 -2.89 3.31
C VAL A 329 9.04 -3.30 1.85
N TRP A 330 9.98 -4.09 1.31
CA TRP A 330 9.90 -4.55 -0.06
C TRP A 330 8.65 -5.40 -0.27
N ILE A 331 8.40 -6.41 0.59
CA ILE A 331 7.22 -7.27 0.48
C ILE A 331 5.94 -6.42 0.52
N ARG A 332 5.83 -5.44 1.43
CA ARG A 332 4.68 -4.54 1.49
C ARG A 332 4.50 -3.75 0.20
N TRP A 333 5.57 -3.18 -0.34
CA TRP A 333 5.54 -2.42 -1.61
C TRP A 333 5.18 -3.32 -2.81
N PHE A 334 5.59 -4.59 -2.80
CA PHE A 334 5.14 -5.58 -3.78
C PHE A 334 3.64 -5.88 -3.64
N LEU A 335 3.12 -6.00 -2.42
CA LEU A 335 1.69 -6.23 -2.15
C LEU A 335 0.83 -5.03 -2.52
N ALA A 336 1.35 -3.80 -2.34
CA ALA A 336 0.65 -2.54 -2.64
C ALA A 336 0.16 -2.44 -4.10
N ARG A 337 0.75 -3.21 -5.03
CA ARG A 337 0.30 -3.33 -6.43
C ARG A 337 -1.14 -3.81 -6.59
N LEU A 338 -1.66 -4.50 -5.57
CA LEU A 338 -3.01 -5.02 -5.52
C LEU A 338 -4.04 -3.95 -5.11
N ASN A 339 -3.60 -2.83 -4.53
CA ASN A 339 -4.48 -1.72 -4.14
C ASN A 339 -5.17 -1.13 -5.39
N GLY A 340 -6.49 -1.01 -5.36
CA GLY A 340 -7.29 -0.48 -6.48
C GLY A 340 -7.57 -1.43 -7.64
N ARG A 341 -7.08 -2.68 -7.60
CA ARG A 341 -7.36 -3.67 -8.66
C ARG A 341 -8.68 -4.42 -8.48
N GLY A 342 -9.15 -4.53 -7.24
CA GLY A 342 -10.29 -5.39 -6.89
C GLY A 342 -9.99 -6.88 -7.06
N LEU A 343 -11.01 -7.70 -6.88
CA LEU A 343 -10.96 -9.16 -6.92
C LEU A 343 -11.49 -9.71 -8.25
N GLY A 344 -10.76 -10.66 -8.83
CA GLY A 344 -11.13 -11.35 -10.07
C GLY A 344 -11.03 -10.48 -11.32
N LYS A 345 -11.41 -11.05 -12.48
CA LYS A 345 -11.33 -10.35 -13.79
C LYS A 345 -12.32 -9.19 -13.90
N SER A 346 -13.38 -9.18 -13.08
CA SER A 346 -14.41 -8.15 -13.07
C SER A 346 -14.10 -6.98 -12.14
N GLY A 347 -13.00 -7.04 -11.35
CA GLY A 347 -12.66 -5.97 -10.40
C GLY A 347 -13.72 -5.77 -9.31
N LEU A 348 -14.17 -6.85 -8.65
CA LEU A 348 -15.11 -6.72 -7.54
C LEU A 348 -14.41 -6.05 -6.34
N LEU A 349 -15.07 -5.16 -5.60
CA LEU A 349 -14.49 -4.47 -4.43
C LEU A 349 -13.20 -3.67 -4.75
N LYS A 350 -13.10 -3.00 -5.92
CA LYS A 350 -11.97 -2.11 -6.25
C LYS A 350 -11.66 -1.06 -5.18
N TRP A 351 -12.68 -0.62 -4.43
CA TRP A 351 -12.55 0.33 -3.34
C TRP A 351 -11.71 -0.18 -2.15
N VAL A 352 -11.48 -1.50 -2.04
CA VAL A 352 -10.70 -2.08 -0.95
C VAL A 352 -9.21 -2.09 -1.31
N PRO A 353 -8.34 -1.48 -0.48
CA PRO A 353 -6.89 -1.61 -0.62
C PRO A 353 -6.41 -3.01 -0.17
N PHE A 354 -6.52 -3.99 -1.08
CA PHE A 354 -6.18 -5.38 -0.78
C PHE A 354 -4.70 -5.61 -0.45
N GLY A 355 -3.79 -4.86 -1.06
CA GLY A 355 -2.36 -4.94 -0.77
C GLY A 355 -2.06 -4.59 0.68
N THR A 356 -2.56 -3.45 1.15
CA THR A 356 -2.40 -2.99 2.53
C THR A 356 -3.11 -3.93 3.51
N LEU A 357 -4.33 -4.38 3.18
CA LEU A 357 -5.08 -5.35 3.99
C LEU A 357 -4.31 -6.66 4.17
N ILE A 358 -3.82 -7.25 3.08
CA ILE A 358 -3.07 -8.52 3.11
C ILE A 358 -1.78 -8.34 3.90
N ALA A 359 -1.06 -7.24 3.70
CA ALA A 359 0.18 -6.95 4.42
C ALA A 359 -0.06 -6.87 5.94
N ASN A 360 -1.08 -6.12 6.37
CA ASN A 360 -1.42 -5.96 7.79
C ASN A 360 -1.90 -7.26 8.44
N VAL A 361 -2.82 -7.98 7.79
CA VAL A 361 -3.37 -9.23 8.33
C VAL A 361 -2.30 -10.32 8.38
N SER A 362 -1.53 -10.52 7.29
CA SER A 362 -0.47 -11.53 7.26
C SER A 362 0.65 -11.25 8.26
N ALA A 363 1.10 -10.00 8.39
CA ALA A 363 2.09 -9.62 9.38
C ALA A 363 1.60 -9.86 10.81
N ALA A 364 0.33 -9.53 11.11
CA ALA A 364 -0.27 -9.79 12.42
C ALA A 364 -0.34 -11.29 12.75
N CYS A 365 -0.73 -12.13 11.78
CA CYS A 365 -0.77 -13.59 11.96
C CYS A 365 0.62 -14.20 12.21
N ILE A 366 1.63 -13.80 11.43
CA ILE A 366 3.00 -14.29 11.60
C ILE A 366 3.59 -13.76 12.92
N MET A 367 3.23 -12.53 13.32
CA MET A 367 3.68 -11.94 14.58
C MET A 367 3.13 -12.73 15.78
N ALA A 368 1.83 -13.07 15.74
CA ALA A 368 1.19 -13.93 16.72
C ALA A 368 1.84 -15.32 16.76
N ALA A 369 2.15 -15.93 15.61
CA ALA A 369 2.80 -17.23 15.56
C ALA A 369 4.20 -17.21 16.19
N LEU A 370 5.00 -16.16 15.92
CA LEU A 370 6.30 -15.99 16.55
C LEU A 370 6.16 -15.71 18.06
N ALA A 371 5.14 -14.98 18.49
CA ALA A 371 4.89 -14.75 19.91
C ALA A 371 4.55 -16.06 20.66
N THR A 372 3.77 -16.95 20.03
CA THR A 372 3.51 -18.30 20.54
C THR A 372 4.79 -19.13 20.60
N LEU A 373 5.62 -19.08 19.54
CA LEU A 373 6.90 -19.78 19.49
C LEU A 373 7.85 -19.33 20.61
N LYS A 374 7.91 -18.03 20.89
CA LYS A 374 8.71 -17.46 21.99
C LYS A 374 8.29 -18.05 23.33
N LYS A 375 6.98 -18.11 23.60
CA LYS A 375 6.43 -18.72 24.83
C LYS A 375 6.69 -20.24 24.92
N ALA A 376 6.61 -20.95 23.80
CA ALA A 376 6.78 -22.41 23.76
C ALA A 376 8.24 -22.86 23.91
N VAL A 377 9.19 -22.15 23.28
CA VAL A 377 10.63 -22.52 23.30
C VAL A 377 11.33 -21.95 24.54
N ASN A 378 10.98 -20.74 24.95
CA ASN A 378 11.49 -20.06 26.14
C ASN A 378 13.04 -20.08 26.26
N THR A 379 13.74 -19.75 25.16
CA THR A 379 15.19 -19.55 25.16
C THR A 379 15.54 -18.12 24.76
N GLU A 380 16.61 -17.57 25.34
CA GLU A 380 17.08 -16.20 25.08
C GLU A 380 17.44 -15.97 23.59
N THR A 381 18.01 -16.99 22.94
CA THR A 381 18.35 -16.96 21.52
C THR A 381 17.10 -16.92 20.64
N CYS A 382 16.09 -17.73 20.97
CA CYS A 382 14.82 -17.69 20.26
C CYS A 382 14.10 -16.36 20.48
N ASP A 383 14.08 -15.85 21.71
CA ASP A 383 13.47 -14.56 22.05
C ASP A 383 14.12 -13.41 21.29
N THR A 384 15.45 -13.36 21.25
CA THR A 384 16.19 -12.31 20.53
C THR A 384 15.90 -12.34 19.03
N VAL A 385 15.99 -13.53 18.41
CA VAL A 385 15.76 -13.70 16.97
C VAL A 385 14.31 -13.41 16.60
N ALA A 386 13.35 -13.99 17.34
CA ALA A 386 11.93 -13.79 17.08
C ALA A 386 11.52 -12.33 17.30
N SER A 387 12.00 -11.67 18.36
CA SER A 387 11.72 -10.26 18.63
C SER A 387 12.31 -9.34 17.56
N GLY A 388 13.53 -9.62 17.06
CA GLY A 388 14.11 -8.87 15.95
C GLY A 388 13.33 -9.03 14.64
N ILE A 389 12.82 -10.24 14.35
CA ILE A 389 11.94 -10.48 13.19
C ILE A 389 10.57 -9.79 13.36
N GLN A 390 9.98 -9.88 14.56
CA GLN A 390 8.71 -9.22 14.88
C GLN A 390 8.84 -7.71 14.75
N PHE A 391 9.85 -7.12 15.39
CA PHE A 391 10.07 -5.68 15.34
C PHE A 391 10.46 -5.24 13.93
N GLY A 392 11.49 -5.83 13.31
CA GLY A 392 11.98 -5.42 11.99
C GLY A 392 11.03 -5.80 10.85
N LEU A 393 11.04 -7.08 10.48
CA LEU A 393 10.40 -7.56 9.25
C LEU A 393 8.87 -7.40 9.32
N LEU A 394 8.23 -7.91 10.37
CA LEU A 394 6.76 -7.88 10.49
C LEU A 394 6.24 -6.49 10.84
N GLY A 395 7.02 -5.72 11.62
CA GLY A 395 6.75 -4.32 11.88
C GLY A 395 6.73 -3.50 10.59
N CYS A 396 7.74 -3.65 9.71
CA CYS A 396 7.85 -2.93 8.43
C CYS A 396 6.93 -3.46 7.32
N LEU A 397 6.54 -4.75 7.39
CA LEU A 397 5.57 -5.36 6.48
C LEU A 397 4.17 -4.78 6.71
N SER A 398 3.80 -4.56 7.97
CA SER A 398 2.54 -3.89 8.33
C SER A 398 2.68 -2.37 8.34
N THR A 399 1.58 -1.63 8.29
CA THR A 399 1.61 -0.16 8.41
C THR A 399 0.26 0.40 8.90
N VAL A 400 0.33 1.46 9.70
CA VAL A 400 -0.83 2.27 10.08
C VAL A 400 -0.91 3.55 9.24
N SER A 401 0.21 4.14 8.84
CA SER A 401 0.23 5.38 8.06
C SER A 401 -0.43 5.23 6.69
N THR A 402 -0.13 4.17 5.93
CA THR A 402 -0.81 3.91 4.65
C THR A 402 -2.27 3.54 4.87
N PHE A 403 -2.55 2.66 5.84
CA PHE A 403 -3.91 2.24 6.21
C PHE A 403 -4.81 3.44 6.54
N ILE A 404 -4.29 4.42 7.31
CA ILE A 404 -5.09 5.58 7.70
C ILE A 404 -5.22 6.62 6.58
N ALA A 405 -4.25 6.69 5.67
CA ALA A 405 -4.36 7.52 4.46
C ALA A 405 -5.50 7.01 3.55
N GLU A 406 -5.56 5.69 3.34
CA GLU A 406 -6.66 5.03 2.61
C GLU A 406 -8.00 5.22 3.34
N PHE A 407 -8.02 5.03 4.67
CA PHE A 407 -9.21 5.28 5.50
C PHE A 407 -9.70 6.73 5.39
N HIS A 408 -8.79 7.70 5.43
CA HIS A 408 -9.12 9.12 5.31
C HIS A 408 -9.68 9.45 3.92
N ALA A 409 -9.08 8.92 2.86
CA ALA A 409 -9.58 9.06 1.49
C ALA A 409 -11.00 8.47 1.35
N MET A 410 -11.23 7.27 1.89
CA MET A 410 -12.57 6.66 1.90
C MET A 410 -13.59 7.50 2.67
N ARG A 411 -13.19 8.13 3.79
CA ARG A 411 -14.07 9.01 4.57
C ARG A 411 -14.47 10.27 3.80
N GLY A 412 -13.62 10.74 2.89
CA GLY A 412 -13.88 11.86 1.99
C GLY A 412 -14.63 11.49 0.70
N SER A 413 -14.82 10.19 0.42
CA SER A 413 -15.52 9.70 -0.77
C SER A 413 -17.04 9.82 -0.65
N LYS A 414 -17.77 9.56 -1.76
CA LYS A 414 -19.23 9.45 -1.78
C LYS A 414 -19.80 8.43 -0.80
N TYR A 415 -19.01 7.43 -0.38
CA TYR A 415 -19.44 6.39 0.55
C TYR A 415 -18.55 6.30 1.80
N PRO A 416 -18.67 7.24 2.76
CA PRO A 416 -17.82 7.29 3.95
C PRO A 416 -17.87 6.04 4.84
N TRP A 417 -18.98 5.29 4.79
CA TRP A 417 -19.13 4.04 5.54
C TRP A 417 -18.09 2.98 5.16
N ARG A 418 -17.54 3.04 3.93
CA ARG A 418 -16.49 2.12 3.45
C ARG A 418 -15.24 2.18 4.33
N ALA A 419 -14.87 3.37 4.82
CA ALA A 419 -13.73 3.55 5.70
C ALA A 419 -13.89 2.73 7.00
N TYR A 420 -15.06 2.83 7.64
CA TYR A 420 -15.35 2.13 8.88
C TYR A 420 -15.44 0.62 8.69
N VAL A 421 -16.03 0.16 7.58
CA VAL A 421 -16.05 -1.27 7.25
C VAL A 421 -14.64 -1.78 6.99
N TYR A 422 -13.82 -1.05 6.23
CA TYR A 422 -12.43 -1.41 5.99
C TYR A 422 -11.62 -1.51 7.28
N GLY A 423 -11.71 -0.50 8.15
CA GLY A 423 -11.00 -0.51 9.43
C GLY A 423 -11.48 -1.60 10.39
N LEU A 424 -12.80 -1.84 10.46
CA LEU A 424 -13.38 -2.89 11.27
C LEU A 424 -12.98 -4.28 10.76
N CYS A 425 -13.06 -4.53 9.45
CA CYS A 425 -12.64 -5.80 8.87
C CYS A 425 -11.16 -6.07 9.10
N THR A 426 -10.28 -5.07 8.90
CA THR A 426 -8.83 -5.21 9.12
C THR A 426 -8.54 -5.60 10.58
N THR A 427 -9.13 -4.89 11.54
CA THR A 427 -8.93 -5.13 12.98
C THR A 427 -9.54 -6.46 13.44
N LEU A 428 -10.80 -6.75 13.09
CA LEU A 428 -11.48 -7.97 13.51
C LEU A 428 -10.83 -9.22 12.93
N ILE A 429 -10.48 -9.24 11.63
CA ILE A 429 -9.86 -10.40 11.01
C ILE A 429 -8.50 -10.68 11.66
N SER A 430 -7.67 -9.65 11.85
CA SER A 430 -6.37 -9.79 12.52
C SER A 430 -6.49 -10.25 13.97
N PHE A 431 -7.45 -9.72 14.72
CA PHE A 431 -7.64 -10.09 16.12
C PHE A 431 -8.18 -11.53 16.26
N VAL A 432 -9.16 -11.93 15.45
CA VAL A 432 -9.73 -13.29 15.49
C VAL A 432 -8.68 -14.32 15.11
N LEU A 433 -7.95 -14.12 14.01
CA LEU A 433 -6.88 -15.03 13.61
C LEU A 433 -5.75 -15.05 14.64
N GLY A 434 -5.36 -13.88 15.16
CA GLY A 434 -4.37 -13.77 16.22
C GLY A 434 -4.80 -14.49 17.50
N THR A 435 -6.08 -14.43 17.86
CA THR A 435 -6.64 -15.17 19.02
C THR A 435 -6.49 -16.66 18.84
N LEU A 436 -6.77 -17.19 17.64
CA LEU A 436 -6.60 -18.61 17.33
C LEU A 436 -5.13 -19.05 17.33
N ILE A 437 -4.22 -18.18 16.90
CA ILE A 437 -2.79 -18.48 16.76
C ILE A 437 -1.99 -18.28 18.06
N TYR A 438 -2.37 -17.29 18.88
CA TYR A 438 -1.65 -16.88 20.08
C TYR A 438 -2.46 -17.12 21.35
N SER A 439 -3.62 -16.45 21.51
CA SER A 439 -4.35 -16.47 22.78
C SER A 439 -4.82 -17.88 23.16
N VAL A 440 -5.39 -18.63 22.20
CA VAL A 440 -5.86 -20.01 22.43
C VAL A 440 -4.73 -20.94 22.87
N PRO A 441 -3.58 -21.05 22.15
CA PRO A 441 -2.45 -21.84 22.63
C PRO A 441 -1.95 -21.44 24.00
N VAL A 442 -1.88 -20.14 24.30
CA VAL A 442 -1.42 -19.65 25.61
C VAL A 442 -2.38 -20.05 26.73
N TRP A 443 -3.69 -19.97 26.50
CA TRP A 443 -4.70 -20.42 27.46
C TRP A 443 -4.71 -21.93 27.68
N VAL A 444 -4.54 -22.73 26.62
CA VAL A 444 -4.62 -24.19 26.70
C VAL A 444 -3.38 -24.79 27.35
N GLU A 445 -2.19 -24.36 26.93
CA GLU A 445 -0.92 -24.91 27.41
C GLU A 445 -0.45 -24.27 28.72
N ASN A 446 -1.16 -23.25 29.22
CA ASN A 446 -0.78 -22.43 30.38
C ASN A 446 0.69 -21.97 30.30
N PHE A 447 1.09 -21.45 29.14
CA PHE A 447 2.39 -20.80 29.00
C PHE A 447 2.41 -19.55 29.89
N ASN A 448 2.90 -19.68 31.13
CA ASN A 448 3.12 -18.57 32.06
C ASN A 448 4.03 -17.52 31.43
#